data_AF-A0A843FN96-F1
#
_entry.id   AF-A0A843FN96-F1
#
_cell.length_a   1.000
_cell.length_b   1.000
_cell.length_c   1.000
_cell.angle_alpha   90.00
_cell.angle_beta   90.00
_cell.angle_gamma   90.00
#
_symmetry.space_group_name_H-M   'P 1'
#
loop_
_entity.id
_entity.type
_entity.pdbx_description
1 polymer ?
#
loop_
_entity_poly.entity_id
_entity_poly.type
_entity_poly.pdbx_seq_one_letter_code
_entity_poly.pdbx_strand_id
1 'polypeptide(L)'
;MSSCKMELVYMDPVTYTAISTHELRQTILTKLYKEAYNDNSITKQELADSLGIKYQQLVYQLMNHIRDFWTVVKEEKVRGTRMEYIAPANPNAIHICIGKDRRIFIVDPIAELYGPLDEVGARCDMCSVDEAEYCVRSLIEKNIVPKDLTQSERETLSINKRSGLRPLDRGFIEALKGIACGDNCVLTIPCERCTFMQRRNLINIE
;
A
#
# COMPACT_ATOMS: atom_id res chain seq x y z
N MET A 1 15.33 12.13 10.65
CA MET A 1 15.05 12.02 9.20
C MET A 1 14.33 10.70 8.99
N SER A 2 13.06 10.72 8.58
CA SER A 2 12.23 9.51 8.45
C SER A 2 12.63 8.72 7.21
N SER A 3 13.07 7.47 7.37
CA SER A 3 13.22 6.52 6.27
C SER A 3 11.85 6.28 5.60
N CYS A 4 11.84 6.11 4.28
CA CYS A 4 10.62 5.67 3.60
C CYS A 4 10.46 4.17 3.90
N LYS A 5 9.39 3.82 4.61
CA LYS A 5 9.07 2.42 4.92
C LYS A 5 7.90 1.99 4.05
N MET A 6 8.08 0.90 3.31
CA MET A 6 7.02 0.24 2.55
C MET A 6 6.94 -1.20 3.00
N GLU A 7 5.74 -1.72 3.09
CA GLU A 7 5.50 -3.11 3.47
C GLU A 7 4.63 -3.76 2.41
N LEU A 8 5.11 -4.84 1.81
CA LEU A 8 4.35 -5.62 0.85
C LEU A 8 3.65 -6.75 1.60
N VAL A 9 2.33 -6.70 1.59
CA VAL A 9 1.46 -7.62 2.31
C VAL A 9 0.69 -8.44 1.30
N TYR A 10 0.72 -9.76 1.43
CA TYR A 10 -0.10 -10.61 0.58
C TYR A 10 -1.57 -10.53 0.98
N MET A 11 -2.44 -10.49 -0.01
CA MET A 11 -3.88 -10.60 0.15
C MET A 11 -4.44 -11.63 -0.83
N ASP A 12 -5.46 -12.35 -0.39
CA ASP A 12 -6.06 -13.38 -1.22
C ASP A 12 -6.89 -12.79 -2.39
N PRO A 13 -7.10 -13.56 -3.47
CA PRO A 13 -7.83 -13.08 -4.64
C PRO A 13 -9.30 -12.70 -4.39
N VAL A 14 -9.95 -13.26 -3.37
CA VAL A 14 -11.35 -12.94 -3.03
C VAL A 14 -11.40 -11.55 -2.41
N THR A 15 -10.51 -11.27 -1.46
CA THR A 15 -10.33 -9.94 -0.87
C THR A 15 -9.94 -8.91 -1.92
N TYR A 16 -9.03 -9.27 -2.86
CA TYR A 16 -8.69 -8.40 -3.99
C TYR A 16 -9.90 -8.01 -4.81
N THR A 17 -10.65 -9.00 -5.27
CA THR A 17 -11.82 -8.77 -6.14
C THR A 17 -12.87 -7.93 -5.42
N ALA A 18 -13.04 -8.13 -4.11
CA ALA A 18 -13.96 -7.30 -3.32
C ALA A 18 -13.54 -5.82 -3.33
N ILE A 19 -12.25 -5.48 -3.41
CA ILE A 19 -11.80 -4.09 -3.36
C ILE A 19 -11.66 -3.48 -4.76
N SER A 20 -11.00 -4.18 -5.67
CA SER A 20 -10.60 -3.64 -6.97
C SER A 20 -11.78 -3.32 -7.90
N THR A 21 -12.95 -3.93 -7.69
CA THR A 21 -14.14 -3.70 -8.52
C THR A 21 -15.19 -2.81 -7.85
N HIS A 22 -14.88 -2.17 -6.72
CA HIS A 22 -15.87 -1.43 -5.93
C HIS A 22 -15.35 -0.07 -5.46
N GLU A 23 -15.72 0.98 -6.18
CA GLU A 23 -15.26 2.37 -5.96
C GLU A 23 -15.38 2.82 -4.50
N LEU A 24 -16.54 2.62 -3.86
CA LEU A 24 -16.70 3.05 -2.46
C LEU A 24 -15.66 2.43 -1.51
N ARG A 25 -15.30 1.16 -1.70
CA ARG A 25 -14.31 0.49 -0.85
C ARG A 25 -12.93 1.08 -1.08
N GLN A 26 -12.60 1.40 -2.33
CA GLN A 26 -11.37 2.11 -2.70
C GLN A 26 -11.33 3.49 -2.04
N THR A 27 -12.41 4.27 -2.12
CA THR A 27 -12.49 5.60 -1.50
C THR A 27 -12.36 5.53 0.03
N ILE A 28 -13.01 4.56 0.69
CA ILE A 28 -12.87 4.33 2.14
C ILE A 28 -11.41 4.05 2.50
N LEU A 29 -10.77 3.10 1.80
CA LEU A 29 -9.37 2.75 2.05
C LEU A 29 -8.43 3.92 1.78
N THR A 30 -8.61 4.62 0.66
CA THR A 30 -7.83 5.80 0.29
C THR A 30 -7.88 6.84 1.39
N LYS A 31 -9.09 7.22 1.83
CA LYS A 31 -9.26 8.24 2.88
C LYS A 31 -8.63 7.80 4.19
N LEU A 32 -8.89 6.56 4.63
CA LEU A 32 -8.33 6.03 5.88
C LEU A 32 -6.79 6.00 5.87
N TYR A 33 -6.17 5.55 4.77
CA TYR A 33 -4.71 5.48 4.67
C TYR A 33 -4.07 6.87 4.55
N LYS A 34 -4.72 7.81 3.85
CA LYS A 34 -4.24 9.20 3.77
C LYS A 34 -4.32 9.92 5.12
N GLU A 35 -5.36 9.70 5.92
CA GLU A 35 -5.41 10.24 7.29
C GLU A 35 -4.27 9.72 8.15
N ALA A 36 -4.05 8.40 8.15
CA ALA A 36 -2.96 7.81 8.92
C ALA A 36 -1.57 8.23 8.43
N TYR A 37 -1.40 8.43 7.12
CA TYR A 37 -0.16 8.97 6.55
C TYR A 37 0.15 10.40 7.05
N ASN A 38 -0.90 11.18 7.36
CA ASN A 38 -0.80 12.52 7.93
C ASN A 38 -0.77 12.52 9.47
N ASP A 39 -0.46 11.37 10.09
CA ASP A 39 -0.45 11.17 11.54
C ASP A 39 -1.80 11.46 12.24
N ASN A 40 -2.91 11.35 11.50
CA ASN A 40 -4.26 11.52 12.01
C ASN A 40 -4.97 10.17 12.18
N SER A 41 -5.58 9.98 13.34
CA SER A 41 -6.56 8.91 13.57
C SER A 41 -7.98 9.47 13.41
N ILE A 42 -8.86 8.75 12.74
CA ILE A 42 -10.23 9.21 12.42
C ILE A 42 -11.28 8.31 13.08
N THR A 43 -12.40 8.84 13.53
CA THR A 43 -13.52 8.01 13.97
C THR A 43 -14.30 7.45 12.77
N LYS A 44 -15.06 6.37 12.97
CA LYS A 44 -15.98 5.85 11.94
C LYS A 44 -17.00 6.92 11.51
N GLN A 45 -17.46 7.77 12.43
CA GLN A 45 -18.41 8.82 12.10
C GLN A 45 -17.78 9.89 11.20
N GLU A 46 -16.61 10.42 11.58
CA GLU A 46 -15.88 11.41 10.78
C GLU A 46 -15.50 10.86 9.40
N LEU A 47 -15.12 9.59 9.32
CA LEU A 47 -14.84 8.94 8.04
C LEU A 47 -16.09 8.91 7.15
N ALA A 48 -17.24 8.51 7.69
CA ALA A 48 -18.50 8.47 6.94
C ALA A 48 -18.91 9.87 6.46
N ASP A 49 -18.80 10.87 7.33
CA ASP A 49 -19.13 12.26 7.03
C ASP A 49 -18.21 12.83 5.95
N SER A 50 -16.91 12.58 6.03
CA SER A 50 -15.92 13.03 5.03
C SER A 50 -16.12 12.41 3.64
N LEU A 51 -16.74 11.23 3.60
CA LEU A 51 -17.05 10.50 2.37
C LEU A 51 -18.47 10.80 1.85
N GLY A 52 -19.27 11.58 2.59
CA GLY A 52 -20.66 11.86 2.24
C GLY A 52 -21.57 10.62 2.25
N ILE A 53 -21.26 9.59 3.04
CA ILE A 53 -22.03 8.34 3.13
C ILE A 53 -22.68 8.19 4.50
N LYS A 54 -23.70 7.31 4.58
CA LYS A 54 -24.34 6.98 5.86
C LYS A 54 -23.39 6.18 6.76
N TYR A 55 -23.37 6.48 8.05
CA TYR A 55 -22.60 5.72 9.06
C TYR A 55 -22.81 4.20 8.95
N GLN A 56 -24.07 3.75 8.85
CA GLN A 56 -24.40 2.34 8.71
C GLN A 56 -23.81 1.69 7.45
N GLN A 57 -23.73 2.45 6.35
CA GLN A 57 -23.12 2.00 5.10
C GLN A 57 -21.61 1.83 5.27
N LEU A 58 -20.94 2.79 5.93
CA LEU A 58 -19.51 2.66 6.25
C LEU A 58 -19.26 1.42 7.13
N VAL A 59 -19.99 1.28 8.23
CA VAL A 59 -19.84 0.15 9.17
C VAL A 59 -20.03 -1.17 8.45
N TYR A 60 -21.02 -1.27 7.56
CA TYR A 60 -21.23 -2.48 6.77
C TYR A 60 -20.00 -2.82 5.89
N GLN A 61 -19.40 -1.84 5.21
CA GLN A 61 -18.19 -2.06 4.41
C GLN A 61 -17.01 -2.49 5.30
N LEU A 62 -16.77 -1.75 6.39
CA LEU A 62 -15.69 -2.02 7.34
C LEU A 62 -15.77 -3.41 7.96
N MET A 63 -16.97 -3.90 8.28
CA MET A 63 -17.17 -5.19 8.94
C MET A 63 -17.10 -6.38 7.96
N ASN A 64 -17.63 -6.23 6.76
CA ASN A 64 -17.89 -7.37 5.87
C ASN A 64 -16.93 -7.49 4.68
N HIS A 65 -16.28 -6.40 4.28
CA HIS A 65 -15.52 -6.37 3.02
C HIS A 65 -14.08 -5.91 3.16
N ILE A 66 -13.79 -5.05 4.14
CA ILE A 66 -12.44 -4.51 4.35
C ILE A 66 -11.99 -4.65 5.81
N ARG A 67 -12.49 -5.67 6.53
CA ARG A 67 -12.21 -5.90 7.96
C ARG A 67 -10.73 -5.91 8.30
N ASP A 68 -9.93 -6.56 7.47
CA ASP A 68 -8.51 -6.78 7.75
C ASP A 68 -7.64 -5.55 7.43
N PHE A 69 -8.24 -4.48 6.89
CA PHE A 69 -7.51 -3.29 6.47
C PHE A 69 -7.42 -2.22 7.56
N TRP A 70 -8.16 -2.33 8.66
CA TRP A 70 -8.23 -1.31 9.69
C TRP A 70 -8.28 -1.93 11.08
N THR A 71 -7.92 -1.13 12.08
CA THR A 71 -7.97 -1.49 13.50
C THR A 71 -8.40 -0.30 14.34
N VAL A 72 -8.86 -0.56 15.56
CA VAL A 72 -9.10 0.49 16.56
C VAL A 72 -7.77 0.81 17.22
N VAL A 73 -7.33 2.06 17.11
CA VAL A 73 -6.04 2.53 17.67
C VAL A 73 -6.20 3.28 18.98
N LYS A 74 -7.38 3.85 19.23
CA LYS A 74 -7.67 4.61 20.43
C LYS A 74 -9.17 4.60 20.70
N GLU A 75 -9.52 4.64 21.98
CA GLU A 75 -10.89 4.78 22.43
C GLU A 75 -11.00 5.90 23.43
N GLU A 76 -12.04 6.71 23.30
CA GLU A 76 -12.32 7.81 24.21
C GLU A 76 -13.78 7.79 24.63
N LYS A 77 -14.04 8.08 25.91
CA LYS A 77 -15.40 8.24 26.42
C LYS A 77 -15.77 9.72 26.40
N VAL A 78 -16.66 10.11 25.51
CA VAL A 78 -17.14 11.49 25.37
C VAL A 78 -18.61 11.53 25.71
N ARG A 79 -18.98 12.26 26.78
CA ARG A 79 -20.38 12.46 27.21
C ARG A 79 -21.19 11.16 27.36
N GLY A 80 -20.55 10.09 27.83
CA GLY A 80 -21.21 8.79 28.04
C GLY A 80 -21.17 7.84 26.83
N THR A 81 -20.78 8.32 25.64
CA THR A 81 -20.61 7.51 24.43
C THR A 81 -19.15 7.12 24.24
N ARG A 82 -18.89 5.88 23.84
CA ARG A 82 -17.55 5.39 23.47
C ARG A 82 -17.28 5.76 22.01
N MET A 83 -16.24 6.55 21.78
CA MET A 83 -15.73 6.89 20.45
C MET A 83 -14.53 6.02 20.14
N GLU A 84 -14.55 5.35 18.99
CA GLU A 84 -13.47 4.52 18.51
C GLU A 84 -12.76 5.24 17.35
N TYR A 85 -11.48 5.53 17.53
CA TYR A 85 -10.62 6.01 16.47
C TYR A 85 -9.99 4.82 15.77
N ILE A 86 -10.06 4.85 14.44
CA ILE A 86 -9.58 3.82 13.56
C ILE A 86 -8.42 4.32 12.71
N ALA A 87 -7.56 3.39 12.34
CA ALA A 87 -6.46 3.60 11.40
C ALA A 87 -6.26 2.33 10.57
N PRO A 88 -5.48 2.38 9.48
CA PRO A 88 -5.05 1.17 8.78
C PRO A 88 -4.38 0.18 9.73
N ALA A 89 -4.64 -1.11 9.55
CA ALA A 89 -3.94 -2.16 10.30
C ALA A 89 -2.42 -2.12 10.00
N ASN A 90 -2.07 -1.89 8.74
CA ASN A 90 -0.69 -1.71 8.27
C ASN A 90 -0.58 -0.39 7.48
N PRO A 91 -0.24 0.75 8.12
CA PRO A 91 -0.23 2.07 7.46
C PRO A 91 0.72 2.18 6.28
N ASN A 92 1.79 1.38 6.25
CA ASN A 92 2.78 1.37 5.18
C ASN A 92 2.52 0.29 4.12
N ALA A 93 1.40 -0.43 4.21
CA ALA A 93 1.13 -1.55 3.35
C ALA A 93 0.85 -1.14 1.90
N ILE A 94 1.43 -1.92 0.99
CA ILE A 94 1.06 -2.07 -0.40
C ILE A 94 0.61 -3.53 -0.48
N HIS A 95 -0.68 -3.74 -0.69
CA HIS A 95 -1.21 -5.09 -0.69
C HIS A 95 -1.08 -5.69 -2.09
N ILE A 96 -0.63 -6.93 -2.17
CA ILE A 96 -0.37 -7.63 -3.42
C ILE A 96 -1.15 -8.93 -3.50
N CYS A 97 -1.67 -9.23 -4.68
CA CYS A 97 -2.33 -10.48 -5.01
C CYS A 97 -1.69 -11.05 -6.29
N ILE A 98 -1.58 -12.38 -6.39
CA ILE A 98 -1.04 -13.06 -7.57
C ILE A 98 -2.18 -13.75 -8.31
N GLY A 99 -2.31 -13.46 -9.60
CA GLY A 99 -3.20 -14.19 -10.51
C GLY A 99 -2.64 -15.55 -10.94
N LYS A 100 -3.48 -16.36 -11.57
CA LYS A 100 -3.08 -17.69 -12.10
C LYS A 100 -1.98 -17.63 -13.17
N ASP A 101 -1.81 -16.48 -13.80
CA ASP A 101 -0.87 -16.17 -14.89
C ASP A 101 0.40 -15.43 -14.42
N ARG A 102 0.69 -15.44 -13.10
CA ARG A 102 1.78 -14.67 -12.49
C ARG A 102 1.64 -13.15 -12.66
N ARG A 103 0.47 -12.66 -13.08
CA ARG A 103 0.17 -11.23 -12.99
C ARG A 103 0.05 -10.83 -11.53
N ILE A 104 0.68 -9.72 -11.21
CA ILE A 104 0.67 -9.09 -9.90
C ILE A 104 -0.42 -8.03 -9.94
N PHE A 105 -1.30 -8.10 -8.96
CA PHE A 105 -2.34 -7.10 -8.73
C PHE A 105 -2.00 -6.38 -7.44
N ILE A 106 -2.24 -5.08 -7.42
CA ILE A 106 -1.92 -4.25 -6.27
C ILE A 106 -3.13 -3.48 -5.76
N VAL A 107 -3.13 -3.27 -4.45
CA VAL A 107 -3.97 -2.31 -3.75
C VAL A 107 -3.04 -1.44 -2.91
N ASP A 108 -2.86 -0.20 -3.37
CA ASP A 108 -2.07 0.82 -2.72
C ASP A 108 -2.95 2.05 -2.44
N PRO A 109 -3.58 2.11 -1.26
CA PRO A 109 -4.54 3.17 -0.97
C PRO A 109 -3.93 4.56 -0.85
N ILE A 110 -2.64 4.68 -0.49
CA ILE A 110 -1.96 5.98 -0.38
C ILE A 110 -1.77 6.59 -1.77
N ALA A 111 -1.36 5.76 -2.74
CA ALA A 111 -1.13 6.17 -4.11
C ALA A 111 -2.37 6.03 -5.02
N GLU A 112 -3.51 5.62 -4.47
CA GLU A 112 -4.77 5.41 -5.20
C GLU A 112 -4.64 4.39 -6.35
N LEU A 113 -3.81 3.37 -6.17
CA LEU A 113 -3.59 2.33 -7.19
C LEU A 113 -4.38 1.07 -6.84
N TYR A 114 -5.32 0.72 -7.71
CA TYR A 114 -6.21 -0.43 -7.54
C TYR A 114 -6.32 -1.20 -8.84
N GLY A 115 -5.50 -2.24 -9.04
CA GLY A 115 -5.51 -2.93 -10.32
C GLY A 115 -4.28 -3.79 -10.62
N PRO A 116 -4.18 -4.28 -11.87
CA PRO A 116 -3.01 -4.98 -12.37
C PRO A 116 -1.78 -4.06 -12.35
N LEU A 117 -0.64 -4.55 -11.84
CA LEU A 117 0.59 -3.77 -11.67
C LEU A 117 1.10 -3.13 -12.97
N ASP A 118 0.85 -3.78 -14.10
CA ASP A 118 1.25 -3.34 -15.44
C ASP A 118 0.30 -2.31 -16.06
N GLU A 119 -0.84 -2.05 -15.42
CA GLU A 119 -1.83 -1.06 -15.81
C GLU A 119 -1.81 0.15 -14.88
N VAL A 120 -1.79 -0.08 -13.55
CA VAL A 120 -1.91 1.01 -12.56
C VAL A 120 -0.59 1.59 -12.09
N GLY A 121 0.53 0.88 -12.25
CA GLY A 121 1.82 1.40 -11.78
C GLY A 121 2.17 1.03 -10.34
N ALA A 122 3.18 1.67 -9.77
CA ALA A 122 3.62 1.56 -8.37
C ALA A 122 4.16 2.92 -7.88
N ARG A 123 4.21 3.17 -6.55
CA ARG A 123 4.69 4.45 -5.97
C ARG A 123 6.04 4.90 -6.54
N CYS A 124 6.97 3.96 -6.75
CA CYS A 124 8.30 4.24 -7.24
C CYS A 124 8.33 4.72 -8.70
N ASP A 125 7.25 4.56 -9.48
CA ASP A 125 7.19 5.03 -10.87
C ASP A 125 7.24 6.56 -10.97
N MET A 126 6.90 7.26 -9.88
CA MET A 126 6.98 8.71 -9.78
C MET A 126 8.40 9.26 -9.65
N CYS A 127 9.39 8.40 -9.38
CA CYS A 127 10.81 8.81 -9.33
C CYS A 127 11.40 8.89 -10.75
N SER A 128 12.40 9.75 -10.93
CA SER A 128 13.24 9.71 -12.14
C SER A 128 14.05 8.42 -12.21
N VAL A 129 14.59 8.12 -13.40
CA VAL A 129 15.46 6.95 -13.61
C VAL A 129 16.71 7.06 -12.74
N ASP A 130 17.37 8.22 -12.73
CA ASP A 130 18.59 8.46 -11.94
C ASP A 130 18.36 8.28 -10.43
N GLU A 131 17.22 8.76 -9.92
CA GLU A 131 16.85 8.56 -8.51
C GLU A 131 16.60 7.08 -8.19
N ALA A 132 15.92 6.36 -9.08
CA ALA A 132 15.65 4.94 -8.91
C ALA A 132 16.93 4.11 -8.91
N GLU A 133 17.84 4.37 -9.84
CA GLU A 133 19.14 3.70 -9.92
C GLU A 133 20.02 3.98 -8.70
N TYR A 134 20.10 5.24 -8.27
CA TYR A 134 20.81 5.61 -7.05
C TYR A 134 20.24 4.87 -5.84
N CYS A 135 18.91 4.81 -5.73
CA CYS A 135 18.23 4.14 -4.63
C CYS A 135 18.52 2.64 -4.63
N VAL A 136 18.38 1.98 -5.78
CA VAL A 136 18.66 0.54 -5.92
C VAL A 136 20.12 0.25 -5.58
N ARG A 137 21.07 1.06 -6.07
CA ARG A 137 22.49 0.91 -5.73
C ARG A 137 22.74 0.99 -4.23
N SER A 138 22.15 1.99 -3.56
CA SER A 138 22.30 2.15 -2.11
C SER A 138 21.71 0.97 -1.33
N LEU A 139 20.56 0.43 -1.77
CA LEU A 139 19.95 -0.74 -1.15
C LEU A 139 20.79 -2.01 -1.34
N ILE A 140 21.41 -2.17 -2.50
CA ILE A 140 22.35 -3.28 -2.79
C ILE A 140 23.60 -3.16 -1.92
N GLU A 141 24.23 -1.98 -1.85
CA GLU A 141 25.41 -1.73 -1.00
C GLU A 141 25.15 -2.04 0.48
N LYS A 142 23.91 -1.82 0.93
CA LYS A 142 23.44 -2.12 2.30
C LYS A 142 22.94 -3.55 2.48
N ASN A 143 23.02 -4.41 1.45
CA ASN A 143 22.51 -5.78 1.44
C ASN A 143 21.01 -5.90 1.79
N ILE A 144 20.20 -4.89 1.43
CA ILE A 144 18.75 -4.90 1.66
C ILE A 144 18.01 -5.62 0.52
N VAL A 145 18.50 -5.48 -0.72
CA VAL A 145 17.96 -6.17 -1.90
C VAL A 145 19.11 -6.89 -2.62
N PRO A 146 18.84 -8.03 -3.30
CA PRO A 146 19.87 -8.72 -4.06
C PRO A 146 20.41 -7.82 -5.18
N LYS A 147 21.69 -8.00 -5.54
CA LYS A 147 22.33 -7.27 -6.63
C LYS A 147 21.75 -7.68 -7.98
N ASP A 148 21.72 -8.98 -8.23
CA ASP A 148 21.32 -9.55 -9.51
C ASP A 148 19.98 -10.27 -9.37
N LEU A 149 19.17 -10.17 -10.43
CA LEU A 149 17.93 -10.92 -10.56
C LEU A 149 18.19 -12.18 -11.38
N THR A 150 17.66 -13.31 -10.91
CA THR A 150 17.63 -14.58 -11.64
C THR A 150 16.75 -14.48 -12.89
N GLN A 151 16.89 -15.44 -13.80
CA GLN A 151 16.09 -15.48 -15.03
C GLN A 151 14.58 -15.54 -14.73
N SER A 152 14.17 -16.36 -13.77
CA SER A 152 12.76 -16.50 -13.35
C SER A 152 12.18 -15.20 -12.78
N GLU A 153 12.98 -14.45 -12.02
CA GLU A 153 12.57 -13.15 -11.45
C GLU A 153 12.41 -12.09 -12.55
N ARG A 154 13.33 -12.06 -13.51
CA ARG A 154 13.22 -11.17 -14.69
C ARG A 154 11.99 -11.47 -15.53
N GLU A 155 11.69 -12.75 -15.74
CA GLU A 155 10.48 -13.18 -16.45
C GLU A 155 9.21 -12.75 -15.71
N THR A 156 9.17 -12.94 -14.39
CA THR A 156 8.05 -12.50 -13.54
C THR A 156 7.82 -11.00 -13.64
N LEU A 157 8.88 -10.19 -13.58
CA LEU A 157 8.80 -8.74 -13.77
C LEU A 157 8.36 -8.38 -15.19
N SER A 158 8.90 -9.05 -16.21
CA SER A 158 8.59 -8.79 -17.61
C SER A 158 7.12 -9.03 -17.95
N ILE A 159 6.51 -10.09 -17.40
CA ILE A 159 5.05 -10.37 -17.52
C ILE A 159 4.22 -9.18 -17.00
N ASN A 160 4.74 -8.48 -16.00
CA ASN A 160 4.12 -7.31 -15.37
C ASN A 160 4.64 -5.98 -15.93
N LYS A 161 5.28 -5.99 -17.12
CA LYS A 161 5.90 -4.82 -17.79
C LYS A 161 6.90 -4.06 -16.90
N ARG A 162 7.57 -4.77 -16.00
CA ARG A 162 8.61 -4.25 -15.10
C ARG A 162 9.99 -4.68 -15.55
N SER A 163 10.97 -3.82 -15.30
CA SER A 163 12.38 -4.04 -15.67
C SER A 163 13.29 -4.41 -14.49
N GLY A 164 12.83 -4.22 -13.24
CA GLY A 164 13.67 -4.44 -12.05
C GLY A 164 14.58 -3.27 -11.70
N LEU A 165 14.40 -2.13 -12.37
CA LEU A 165 15.17 -0.90 -12.16
C LEU A 165 14.73 -0.16 -10.90
N ARG A 166 13.56 -0.46 -10.35
CA ARG A 166 13.02 0.26 -9.18
C ARG A 166 13.06 -0.59 -7.92
N PRO A 167 13.20 0.03 -6.72
CA PRO A 167 13.20 -0.70 -5.46
C PRO A 167 11.95 -1.58 -5.25
N LEU A 168 10.77 -1.06 -5.61
CA LEU A 168 9.52 -1.81 -5.49
C LEU A 168 9.46 -3.03 -6.43
N ASP A 169 10.09 -2.99 -7.61
CA ASP A 169 10.16 -4.17 -8.48
C ASP A 169 10.84 -5.34 -7.76
N ARG A 170 11.95 -5.06 -7.06
CA ARG A 170 12.67 -6.05 -6.25
C ARG A 170 11.89 -6.44 -5.00
N GLY A 171 11.21 -5.48 -4.39
CA GLY A 171 10.29 -5.74 -3.29
C GLY A 171 9.20 -6.74 -3.67
N PHE A 172 8.58 -6.59 -4.85
CA PHE A 172 7.58 -7.54 -5.33
C PHE A 172 8.17 -8.95 -5.44
N ILE A 173 9.36 -9.10 -6.02
CA ILE A 173 10.03 -10.40 -6.10
C ILE A 173 10.27 -11.00 -4.71
N GLU A 174 10.80 -10.24 -3.76
CA GLU A 174 11.04 -10.73 -2.40
C GLU A 174 9.74 -11.08 -1.67
N ALA A 175 8.67 -10.29 -1.85
CA ALA A 175 7.36 -10.59 -1.32
C ALA A 175 6.79 -11.90 -1.90
N LEU A 176 6.97 -12.13 -3.21
CA LEU A 176 6.57 -13.38 -3.86
C LEU A 176 7.31 -14.61 -3.30
N LYS A 177 8.59 -14.46 -2.94
CA LYS A 177 9.34 -15.52 -2.25
C LYS A 177 8.83 -15.73 -0.82
N GLY A 178 8.54 -14.65 -0.10
CA GLY A 178 8.02 -14.66 1.28
C GLY A 178 6.66 -15.35 1.40
N ILE A 179 5.81 -15.29 0.37
CA ILE A 179 4.50 -15.98 0.35
C ILE A 179 4.62 -17.49 0.61
N ALA A 180 5.68 -18.15 0.12
CA ALA A 180 5.89 -19.57 0.37
C ALA A 180 6.11 -19.89 1.87
N CYS A 181 6.51 -18.89 2.66
CA CYS A 181 6.79 -18.99 4.09
C CYS A 181 5.72 -18.29 4.97
N GLY A 182 4.75 -17.59 4.37
CA GLY A 182 3.77 -16.77 5.10
C GLY A 182 4.33 -15.44 5.62
N ASP A 183 5.44 -14.97 5.06
CA ASP A 183 6.15 -13.78 5.52
C ASP A 183 5.78 -12.52 4.72
N ASN A 184 5.70 -11.38 5.40
CA ASN A 184 5.61 -10.07 4.77
C ASN A 184 7.00 -9.59 4.31
N CYS A 185 7.06 -8.84 3.22
CA CYS A 185 8.29 -8.19 2.79
C CYS A 185 8.29 -6.72 3.23
N VAL A 186 9.21 -6.36 4.13
CA VAL A 186 9.37 -4.97 4.57
C VAL A 186 10.56 -4.34 3.85
N LEU A 187 10.28 -3.39 2.94
CA LEU A 187 11.29 -2.61 2.26
C LEU A 187 11.47 -1.26 2.95
N THR A 188 12.57 -1.11 3.67
CA THR A 188 12.96 0.19 4.24
C THR A 188 13.95 0.87 3.31
N ILE A 189 13.54 1.98 2.71
CA ILE A 189 14.40 2.85 1.92
C ILE A 189 14.98 3.94 2.85
N PRO A 190 16.27 3.84 3.23
CA PRO A 190 16.92 4.86 4.07
C PRO A 190 16.90 6.19 3.31
N CYS A 191 16.17 7.17 3.84
CA CYS A 191 15.73 8.34 3.08
C CYS A 191 16.75 9.47 3.10
N GLU A 192 17.30 9.76 1.92
CA GLU A 192 17.75 11.11 1.55
C GLU A 192 17.09 11.61 0.24
N ARG A 193 16.50 10.73 -0.59
CA ARG A 193 16.00 11.04 -1.94
C ARG A 193 14.67 10.37 -2.34
N CYS A 194 13.83 9.98 -1.38
CA CYS A 194 12.53 9.38 -1.73
C CYS A 194 11.52 10.46 -2.14
N THR A 195 11.38 10.70 -3.43
CA THR A 195 10.54 11.76 -4.00
C THR A 195 9.05 11.58 -3.67
N PHE A 196 8.55 10.34 -3.59
CA PHE A 196 7.16 10.06 -3.20
C PHE A 196 6.85 10.57 -1.79
N MET A 197 7.69 10.26 -0.80
CA MET A 197 7.50 10.69 0.59
C MET A 197 7.82 12.17 0.79
N GLN A 198 8.80 12.70 0.03
CA GLN A 198 9.21 14.11 0.09
C GLN A 198 8.15 15.04 -0.52
N ARG A 199 7.42 14.57 -1.54
CA ARG A 199 6.20 15.22 -2.01
C ARG A 199 5.10 14.98 -0.97
N ARG A 200 5.09 15.78 0.09
CA ARG A 200 3.93 16.01 1.00
C ARG A 200 2.63 16.44 0.28
N ASN A 201 2.60 16.36 -1.04
CA ASN A 201 1.58 16.89 -1.94
C ASN A 201 0.92 15.72 -2.69
N LEU A 202 0.21 14.86 -1.96
CA LEU A 202 -1.08 14.43 -2.50
C LEU A 202 -1.90 15.72 -2.54
N ILE A 203 -2.03 16.29 -3.74
CA ILE A 203 -2.67 17.58 -3.99
C ILE A 203 -4.05 17.57 -3.30
N ASN A 204 -4.24 18.44 -2.32
CA ASN A 204 -5.59 18.85 -1.90
C ASN A 204 -6.17 19.60 -3.10
N ILE A 205 -7.12 18.99 -3.78
CA ILE A 205 -8.05 19.74 -4.62
C ILE A 205 -9.06 20.32 -3.62
N GLU A 206 -8.90 21.60 -3.29
CA GLU A 206 -9.97 22.41 -2.69
C GLU A 206 -11.11 22.62 -3.69
#